data_AF-A0A6J3C8S1-F1
#
_entry.id   AF-A0A6J3C8S1-F1
#
_cell.length_a   1.000
_cell.length_b   1.000
_cell.length_c   1.000
_cell.angle_alpha   90.00
_cell.angle_beta   90.00
_cell.angle_gamma   90.00
#
_symmetry.space_group_name_H-M   'P 1'
#
loop_
_entity.id
_entity.type
_entity.pdbx_description
1 polymer ?
#
loop_
_entity_poly.entity_id
_entity_poly.type
_entity_poly.pdbx_seq_one_letter_code
_entity_poly.pdbx_strand_id
1 'polypeptide(L)'
;MMQTTSEGCLNIAELANQLRREKIFINSERQLLQSLNEEVEKKALELLQTSWICSQQRQNLTNLITSRCESDSIAACQRASFLERTTFIDVYKVLKYKEANALGELLGWLRDSPHLVALCLLLGEDHIPPNMPASLVAGLYGSCRSTADRNRLLAVIRSLIKHQMAPCPDPRKLFRTGKCALAMLYAVFRDGHTPARQFLMAALHEPVMAALQEDEFFLDIDPDKAMERFSATDRLKKFGQPNSAEYSAKLARYRKWTVQSLYNLASKFIHTMREHWSSFPASIAWIVQQIVHLLNQHSTVNEHELHAICTDLVLTHYICPAIVNPDTHGLVDVPVSYVARFNLMQVAQILQMLCLSRYQEVEPKVRDLYSKFERTCVWTLIEAVATEAFAPAAGPAAPAAGPAPGGGDVSACLRNKIGKGSACRKPRAVLYNLKRT
;
A
#
# COMPACT_ATOMS: atom_id res chain seq x y z
N MET A 1 -53.98 -8.30 -58.33
CA MET A 1 -54.43 -9.15 -57.21
C MET A 1 -53.33 -9.15 -56.17
N MET A 2 -53.65 -8.69 -54.96
CA MET A 2 -52.71 -8.52 -53.86
C MET A 2 -52.06 -9.86 -53.46
N GLN A 3 -50.73 -9.88 -53.40
CA GLN A 3 -50.00 -10.88 -52.61
C GLN A 3 -50.23 -10.55 -51.15
N THR A 4 -51.08 -11.33 -50.49
CA THR A 4 -51.15 -11.39 -49.04
C THR A 4 -49.97 -12.19 -48.54
N THR A 5 -49.00 -11.49 -47.96
CA THR A 5 -47.94 -12.05 -47.13
C THR A 5 -48.57 -12.89 -46.02
N SER A 6 -48.20 -14.17 -45.97
CA SER A 6 -48.48 -15.08 -44.85
C SER A 6 -47.62 -14.66 -43.64
N GLU A 7 -47.94 -13.53 -43.03
CA GLU A 7 -47.45 -13.17 -41.72
C GLU A 7 -48.31 -13.86 -40.65
N GLY A 8 -47.68 -14.69 -39.82
CA GLY A 8 -48.09 -14.76 -38.41
C GLY A 8 -48.91 -15.96 -37.92
N CYS A 9 -48.67 -17.19 -38.39
CA CYS A 9 -49.03 -18.38 -37.61
C CYS A 9 -47.93 -19.43 -37.71
N LEU A 10 -46.96 -19.36 -36.79
CA LEU A 10 -46.07 -20.49 -36.53
C LEU A 10 -46.93 -21.73 -36.33
N ASN A 11 -46.74 -22.76 -37.15
CA ASN A 11 -47.39 -24.04 -36.91
C ASN A 11 -46.93 -24.53 -35.53
N ILE A 12 -47.83 -25.11 -34.72
CA ILE A 12 -47.55 -25.63 -33.38
C ILE A 12 -46.28 -26.50 -33.37
N ALA A 13 -46.02 -27.25 -34.45
CA ALA A 13 -44.80 -28.03 -34.62
C ALA A 13 -43.52 -27.19 -34.73
N GLU A 14 -43.56 -26.05 -35.43
CA GLU A 14 -42.43 -25.13 -35.56
C GLU A 14 -42.14 -24.42 -34.23
N LEU A 15 -43.18 -23.96 -33.53
CA LEU A 15 -43.05 -23.39 -32.20
C LEU A 15 -42.48 -24.41 -31.21
N ALA A 16 -42.97 -25.66 -31.23
CA ALA A 16 -42.44 -26.72 -30.37
C ALA A 16 -40.95 -27.01 -30.65
N ASN A 17 -40.54 -26.97 -31.92
CA ASN A 17 -39.14 -27.14 -32.32
C ASN A 17 -38.28 -25.94 -31.91
N GLN A 18 -38.79 -24.71 -32.05
CA GLN A 18 -38.11 -23.49 -31.57
C GLN A 18 -37.93 -23.52 -30.06
N LEU A 19 -38.99 -23.78 -29.28
CA LEU A 19 -38.91 -23.91 -27.82
C LEU A 19 -37.95 -25.02 -27.38
N ARG A 20 -37.88 -26.14 -28.11
CA ARG A 20 -36.90 -27.19 -27.83
C ARG A 20 -35.47 -26.71 -28.09
N ARG A 21 -35.22 -25.98 -29.18
CA ARG A 21 -33.89 -25.39 -29.50
C ARG A 21 -33.49 -24.36 -28.45
N GLU A 22 -34.40 -23.44 -28.10
CA GLU A 22 -34.17 -22.45 -27.04
C GLU A 22 -33.91 -23.11 -25.69
N LYS A 23 -34.66 -24.16 -25.33
CA LYS A 23 -34.41 -24.90 -24.09
C LYS A 23 -33.01 -25.53 -24.07
N ILE A 24 -32.55 -26.09 -25.19
CA ILE A 24 -31.20 -26.65 -25.30
C ILE A 24 -30.16 -25.53 -25.16
N PHE A 25 -30.35 -24.41 -25.86
CA PHE A 25 -29.47 -23.25 -25.80
C PHE A 25 -29.39 -22.65 -24.39
N ILE A 26 -30.52 -22.44 -23.71
CA ILE A 26 -30.56 -21.94 -22.32
C ILE A 26 -29.85 -22.92 -21.38
N ASN A 27 -30.02 -24.23 -21.58
CA ASN A 27 -29.31 -25.22 -20.76
C ASN A 27 -27.79 -25.20 -21.00
N SER A 28 -27.33 -25.03 -22.25
CA SER A 28 -25.90 -24.90 -22.53
C SER A 28 -25.31 -23.62 -21.97
N GLU A 29 -25.99 -22.48 -22.11
CA GLU A 29 -25.57 -21.21 -21.50
C GLU A 29 -25.52 -21.30 -19.97
N ARG A 30 -26.50 -21.95 -19.34
CA ARG A 30 -26.50 -22.17 -17.89
C ARG A 30 -25.32 -23.04 -17.46
N GLN A 31 -25.01 -24.10 -18.21
CA GLN A 31 -23.85 -24.95 -17.92
C GLN A 31 -22.54 -24.17 -18.08
N LEU A 32 -22.42 -23.35 -19.13
CA LEU A 32 -21.25 -22.50 -19.36
C LEU A 32 -21.06 -21.48 -18.23
N LEU A 33 -22.14 -20.80 -17.81
CA LEU A 33 -22.11 -19.87 -16.68
C LEU A 33 -21.71 -20.57 -15.38
N GLN A 34 -22.19 -21.80 -15.16
CA GLN A 34 -21.81 -22.58 -13.99
C GLN A 34 -20.32 -22.93 -14.02
N SER A 35 -19.79 -23.44 -15.13
CA SER A 35 -18.37 -23.77 -15.25
C SER A 35 -17.48 -22.54 -15.09
N LEU A 36 -17.89 -21.40 -15.66
CA LEU A 36 -17.15 -20.15 -15.54
C LEU A 36 -17.14 -19.65 -14.08
N ASN A 37 -18.26 -19.75 -13.36
CA ASN A 37 -18.31 -19.38 -11.96
C ASN A 37 -17.41 -20.28 -11.09
N GLU A 38 -17.39 -21.58 -11.35
CA GLU A 38 -16.50 -22.53 -10.66
C GLU A 38 -15.01 -22.22 -10.94
N GLU A 39 -14.67 -21.82 -12.17
CA GLU A 39 -13.31 -21.41 -12.53
C GLU A 39 -12.91 -20.09 -11.85
N VAL A 40 -13.79 -19.09 -11.84
CA VAL A 40 -13.56 -17.81 -11.15
C VAL A 40 -13.36 -18.03 -9.66
N GLU A 41 -14.17 -18.87 -9.01
CA GLU A 41 -14.00 -19.21 -7.60
C GLU A 41 -12.64 -19.89 -7.33
N LYS A 42 -12.24 -20.83 -8.19
CA LYS A 42 -10.93 -21.48 -8.08
C LYS A 42 -9.78 -20.48 -8.23
N LYS A 43 -9.84 -19.61 -9.23
CA LYS A 43 -8.80 -18.58 -9.47
C LYS A 43 -8.76 -17.52 -8.37
N ALA A 44 -9.91 -17.12 -7.83
CA ALA A 44 -9.98 -16.23 -6.69
C ALA A 44 -9.30 -16.84 -5.45
N LEU A 45 -9.52 -18.13 -5.20
CA LEU A 45 -8.88 -18.84 -4.10
C LEU A 45 -7.35 -18.95 -4.30
N GLU A 46 -6.88 -19.34 -5.48
CA GLU A 46 -5.45 -19.39 -5.84
C GLU A 46 -4.78 -18.01 -5.66
N LEU A 47 -5.45 -16.94 -6.07
CA LEU A 47 -4.98 -15.56 -5.89
C LEU A 47 -4.86 -15.18 -4.41
N LEU A 48 -5.87 -15.50 -3.60
CA LEU A 48 -5.84 -15.20 -2.15
C LEU A 48 -4.72 -15.96 -1.44
N GLN A 49 -4.53 -17.24 -1.77
CA GLN A 49 -3.46 -18.08 -1.24
C GLN A 49 -2.08 -17.53 -1.60
N THR A 50 -1.86 -17.22 -2.88
CA THR A 50 -0.61 -16.63 -3.35
C THR A 50 -0.37 -15.28 -2.69
N SER A 51 -1.41 -14.44 -2.58
CA SER A 51 -1.31 -13.14 -1.92
C SER A 51 -0.96 -13.25 -0.44
N TRP A 52 -1.50 -14.25 0.26
CA TRP A 52 -1.15 -14.52 1.64
C TRP A 52 0.33 -14.91 1.77
N ILE A 53 0.83 -15.82 0.93
CA ILE A 53 2.26 -16.20 0.91
C ILE A 53 3.14 -14.97 0.65
N CYS A 54 2.81 -14.16 -0.36
CA CYS A 54 3.55 -12.93 -0.66
C CYS A 54 3.57 -11.96 0.52
N SER A 55 2.45 -11.82 1.24
CA SER A 55 2.37 -10.97 2.44
C SER A 55 3.27 -11.48 3.56
N GLN A 56 3.28 -12.80 3.80
CA GLN A 56 4.15 -13.40 4.83
C GLN A 56 5.64 -13.31 4.46
N GLN A 57 5.99 -13.56 3.19
CA GLN A 57 7.35 -13.40 2.68
C GLN A 57 7.84 -11.96 2.84
N ARG A 58 6.99 -10.98 2.53
CA ARG A 58 7.32 -9.57 2.71
C ARG A 58 7.59 -9.23 4.18
N GLN A 59 6.73 -9.67 5.10
CA GLN A 59 6.95 -9.44 6.53
C GLN A 59 8.26 -10.11 7.00
N ASN A 60 8.56 -11.31 6.50
CA ASN A 60 9.80 -12.00 6.81
C ASN A 60 11.03 -11.21 6.34
N LEU A 61 10.98 -10.67 5.13
CA LEU A 61 12.03 -9.79 4.58
C LEU A 61 12.17 -8.49 5.40
N THR A 62 11.07 -7.83 5.73
CA THR A 62 11.10 -6.62 6.57
C THR A 62 11.79 -6.89 7.91
N ASN A 63 11.42 -8.00 8.57
CA ASN A 63 12.04 -8.39 9.84
C ASN A 63 13.54 -8.68 9.68
N LEU A 64 13.92 -9.36 8.60
CA LEU A 64 15.33 -9.66 8.28
C LEU A 64 16.15 -8.37 8.09
N ILE A 65 15.63 -7.41 7.32
CA ILE A 65 16.30 -6.11 7.08
C ILE A 65 16.53 -5.35 8.39
N THR A 66 15.56 -5.43 9.32
CA THR A 66 15.67 -4.75 10.62
C THR A 66 16.50 -5.50 11.66
N SER A 67 16.74 -6.80 11.45
CA SER A 67 17.48 -7.61 12.42
C SER A 67 18.97 -7.26 12.42
N ARG A 68 19.61 -7.46 13.57
CA ARG A 68 21.04 -7.21 13.80
C ARG A 68 21.81 -8.45 14.27
N CYS A 69 21.22 -9.65 14.22
CA CYS A 69 21.84 -10.88 14.72
C CYS A 69 21.71 -12.04 13.72
N GLU A 70 22.74 -12.88 13.62
CA GLU A 70 22.79 -14.04 12.72
C GLU A 70 21.69 -15.07 13.00
N SER A 71 21.28 -15.23 14.26
CA SER A 71 20.22 -16.17 14.65
C SER A 71 18.87 -15.85 13.99
N ASP A 72 18.55 -14.56 13.85
CA ASP A 72 17.34 -14.10 13.17
C ASP A 72 17.41 -14.32 11.66
N SER A 73 18.60 -14.20 11.06
CA SER A 73 18.81 -14.51 9.63
C SER A 73 18.52 -15.97 9.34
N ILE A 74 19.01 -16.89 10.18
CA ILE A 74 18.71 -18.32 10.06
C ILE A 74 17.20 -18.57 10.22
N ALA A 75 16.56 -17.95 11.21
CA ALA A 75 15.13 -18.07 11.43
C ALA A 75 14.30 -17.52 10.24
N ALA A 76 14.76 -16.44 9.61
CA ALA A 76 14.14 -15.89 8.41
C ALA A 76 14.24 -16.85 7.22
N CYS A 77 15.41 -17.45 6.99
CA CYS A 77 15.59 -18.46 5.93
C CYS A 77 14.67 -19.68 6.17
N GLN A 78 14.61 -20.20 7.40
CA GLN A 78 13.71 -21.31 7.75
C GLN A 78 12.25 -20.94 7.49
N ARG A 79 11.83 -19.73 7.88
CA ARG A 79 10.47 -19.24 7.62
C ARG A 79 10.18 -19.14 6.13
N ALA A 80 11.12 -18.67 5.32
CA ALA A 80 10.96 -18.63 3.86
C ALA A 80 10.75 -20.04 3.29
N SER A 81 11.55 -21.03 3.71
CA SER A 81 11.38 -22.43 3.29
C SER A 81 10.04 -23.04 3.73
N PHE A 82 9.54 -22.68 4.92
CA PHE A 82 8.21 -23.11 5.36
C PHE A 82 7.09 -22.48 4.53
N LEU A 83 7.23 -21.21 4.17
CA LEU A 83 6.24 -20.51 3.34
C LEU A 83 6.14 -21.12 1.92
N GLU A 84 7.28 -21.53 1.33
CA GLU A 84 7.30 -22.23 0.03
C GLU A 84 6.58 -23.58 0.06
N ARG A 85 6.63 -24.28 1.20
CA ARG A 85 6.03 -25.61 1.39
C ARG A 85 4.63 -25.55 2.01
N THR A 86 4.07 -24.36 2.18
CA THR A 86 2.78 -24.20 2.85
C THR A 86 1.65 -24.79 2.01
N THR A 87 0.78 -25.57 2.66
CA THR A 87 -0.44 -26.10 2.04
C THR A 87 -1.67 -25.50 2.72
N PHE A 88 -2.70 -25.21 1.93
CA PHE A 88 -3.94 -24.65 2.43
C PHE A 88 -4.96 -25.76 2.63
N ILE A 89 -5.54 -25.80 3.84
CA ILE A 89 -6.51 -26.81 4.24
C ILE A 89 -7.82 -26.10 4.52
N ASP A 90 -8.90 -26.59 3.93
CA ASP A 90 -10.23 -26.09 4.23
C ASP A 90 -10.58 -26.29 5.71
N VAL A 91 -11.14 -25.25 6.33
CA VAL A 91 -11.47 -25.27 7.77
C VAL A 91 -12.34 -26.45 8.20
N TYR A 92 -13.29 -26.89 7.36
CA TYR A 92 -14.20 -27.99 7.66
C TYR A 92 -13.51 -29.37 7.67
N LYS A 93 -12.26 -29.47 7.20
CA LYS A 93 -11.43 -30.68 7.33
C LYS A 93 -10.73 -30.76 8.69
N VAL A 94 -10.68 -29.65 9.42
CA VAL A 94 -9.96 -29.52 10.69
C VAL A 94 -10.91 -29.29 11.86
N LEU A 95 -11.93 -28.46 11.67
CA LEU A 95 -12.95 -28.13 12.66
C LEU A 95 -14.27 -28.84 12.35
N LYS A 96 -15.08 -29.08 13.40
CA LYS A 96 -16.42 -29.63 13.20
C LYS A 96 -17.28 -28.62 12.44
N TYR A 97 -18.28 -29.11 11.69
CA TYR A 97 -19.13 -28.27 10.83
C TYR A 97 -19.74 -27.06 11.57
N LYS A 98 -20.25 -27.27 12.79
CA LYS A 98 -20.83 -26.18 13.61
C LYS A 98 -19.78 -25.13 14.01
N GLU A 99 -18.59 -25.56 14.40
CA GLU A 99 -17.48 -24.68 14.80
C GLU A 99 -16.95 -23.89 13.59
N ALA A 100 -16.77 -24.56 12.45
CA ALA A 100 -16.36 -23.93 11.20
C ALA A 100 -17.36 -22.86 10.74
N ASN A 101 -18.66 -23.14 10.81
CA ASN A 101 -19.70 -22.16 10.48
C ASN A 101 -19.69 -20.98 11.46
N ALA A 102 -19.68 -21.24 12.78
CA ALA A 102 -19.68 -20.19 13.79
C ALA A 102 -18.47 -19.25 13.65
N LEU A 103 -17.30 -19.81 13.37
CA LEU A 103 -16.08 -19.04 13.14
C LEU A 103 -16.15 -18.24 11.83
N GLY A 104 -16.73 -18.81 10.77
CA GLY A 104 -16.98 -18.09 9.52
C GLY A 104 -17.95 -16.93 9.67
N GLU A 105 -19.02 -17.12 10.44
CA GLU A 105 -19.99 -16.07 10.78
C GLU A 105 -19.33 -14.95 11.61
N LEU A 106 -18.55 -15.31 12.64
CA LEU A 106 -17.81 -14.35 13.46
C LEU A 106 -16.84 -13.51 12.62
N LEU A 107 -16.02 -14.15 11.79
CA LEU A 107 -15.10 -13.46 10.90
C LEU A 107 -15.83 -12.60 9.86
N GLY A 108 -16.96 -13.09 9.33
CA GLY A 108 -17.81 -12.32 8.43
C GLY A 108 -18.31 -11.04 9.08
N TRP A 109 -18.86 -11.14 10.30
CA TRP A 109 -19.36 -9.99 11.05
C TRP A 109 -18.24 -9.00 11.42
N LEU A 110 -17.07 -9.51 11.81
CA LEU A 110 -15.90 -8.68 12.10
C LEU A 110 -15.42 -7.94 10.85
N ARG A 111 -15.29 -8.64 9.71
CA ARG A 111 -14.93 -8.04 8.42
C ARG A 111 -15.92 -6.95 8.02
N ASP A 112 -17.21 -7.20 8.24
CA ASP A 112 -18.28 -6.30 7.86
C ASP A 112 -18.45 -5.10 8.81
N SER A 113 -17.75 -5.10 9.96
CA SER A 113 -17.81 -4.08 11.01
C SER A 113 -16.45 -3.36 11.24
N PRO A 114 -16.02 -2.44 10.36
CA PRO A 114 -14.71 -1.77 10.48
C PRO A 114 -14.46 -1.05 11.81
N HIS A 115 -15.50 -0.45 12.39
CA HIS A 115 -15.40 0.24 13.68
C HIS A 115 -15.07 -0.72 14.84
N LEU A 116 -15.62 -1.92 14.81
CA LEU A 116 -15.31 -2.93 15.82
C LEU A 116 -13.85 -3.39 15.69
N VAL A 117 -13.38 -3.64 14.48
CA VAL A 117 -11.99 -4.02 14.24
C VAL A 117 -11.04 -2.93 14.75
N ALA A 118 -11.33 -1.66 14.46
CA ALA A 118 -10.56 -0.55 14.98
C ALA A 118 -10.59 -0.50 16.52
N LEU A 119 -11.76 -0.69 17.14
CA LEU A 119 -11.88 -0.72 18.59
C LEU A 119 -11.08 -1.87 19.22
N CYS A 120 -11.14 -3.07 18.66
CA CYS A 120 -10.36 -4.22 19.12
C CYS A 120 -8.85 -3.94 19.03
N LEU A 121 -8.40 -3.30 17.94
CA LEU A 121 -6.99 -2.91 17.78
C LEU A 121 -6.58 -1.82 18.78
N LEU A 122 -7.45 -0.87 19.10
CA LEU A 122 -7.17 0.19 20.07
C LEU A 122 -7.09 -0.36 21.50
N LEU A 123 -8.10 -1.13 21.92
CA LEU A 123 -8.16 -1.70 23.28
C LEU A 123 -7.13 -2.79 23.51
N GLY A 124 -6.76 -3.51 22.44
CA GLY A 124 -5.82 -4.61 22.49
C GLY A 124 -4.37 -4.21 22.26
N GLU A 125 -4.06 -2.94 22.02
CA GLU A 125 -2.76 -2.46 21.50
C GLU A 125 -1.53 -3.04 22.22
N ASP A 126 -1.56 -3.06 23.56
CA ASP A 126 -0.48 -3.60 24.41
C ASP A 126 -0.31 -5.13 24.29
N HIS A 127 -1.32 -5.82 23.75
CA HIS A 127 -1.39 -7.27 23.62
C HIS A 127 -1.38 -7.72 22.15
N ILE A 128 -1.29 -6.79 21.19
CA ILE A 128 -1.24 -7.13 19.76
C ILE A 128 0.08 -7.86 19.49
N PRO A 129 0.06 -9.15 19.08
CA PRO A 129 1.28 -9.79 18.65
C PRO A 129 1.78 -9.12 17.36
N PRO A 130 3.10 -9.01 17.16
CA PRO A 130 3.68 -8.17 16.10
C PRO A 130 3.24 -8.55 14.68
N ASN A 131 2.79 -9.79 14.47
CA ASN A 131 2.29 -10.30 13.19
C ASN A 131 0.78 -10.05 12.96
N MET A 132 0.02 -9.63 13.98
CA MET A 132 -1.43 -9.50 13.90
C MET A 132 -1.90 -8.52 12.81
N PRO A 133 -1.27 -7.34 12.60
CA PRO A 133 -1.69 -6.43 11.53
C PRO A 133 -1.56 -7.08 10.15
N ALA A 134 -0.47 -7.82 9.92
CA ALA A 134 -0.25 -8.58 8.69
C ALA A 134 -1.27 -9.71 8.52
N SER A 135 -1.54 -10.47 9.58
CA SER A 135 -2.55 -11.53 9.58
C SER A 135 -3.97 -11.00 9.35
N LEU A 136 -4.31 -9.83 9.91
CA LEU A 136 -5.60 -9.18 9.71
C LEU A 136 -5.78 -8.74 8.25
N VAL A 137 -4.79 -8.04 7.68
CA VAL A 137 -4.85 -7.55 6.30
C VAL A 137 -4.86 -8.72 5.32
N ALA A 138 -3.96 -9.70 5.48
CA ALA A 138 -3.87 -10.83 4.57
C ALA A 138 -5.05 -11.80 4.72
N GLY A 139 -5.47 -12.07 5.96
CA GLY A 139 -6.47 -13.08 6.29
C GLY A 139 -7.90 -12.57 6.22
N LEU A 140 -8.24 -11.51 6.96
CA LEU A 140 -9.62 -11.01 7.05
C LEU A 140 -10.01 -10.18 5.83
N TYR A 141 -9.08 -9.38 5.31
CA TYR A 141 -9.30 -8.47 4.18
C TYR A 141 -8.67 -8.96 2.86
N GLY A 142 -8.21 -10.22 2.82
CA GLY A 142 -7.72 -10.85 1.59
C GLY A 142 -6.62 -10.05 0.89
N SER A 143 -5.73 -9.39 1.64
CA SER A 143 -4.70 -8.46 1.14
C SER A 143 -5.25 -7.34 0.24
N CYS A 144 -6.50 -6.94 0.44
CA CYS A 144 -7.19 -5.89 -0.33
C CYS A 144 -7.23 -6.15 -1.85
N ARG A 145 -7.29 -7.43 -2.26
CA ARG A 145 -7.44 -7.81 -3.68
C ARG A 145 -8.80 -7.41 -4.25
N SER A 146 -9.85 -7.45 -3.42
CA SER A 146 -11.16 -6.94 -3.77
C SER A 146 -11.30 -5.46 -3.38
N THR A 147 -12.02 -4.68 -4.19
CA THR A 147 -12.34 -3.28 -3.86
C THR A 147 -13.18 -3.19 -2.58
N ALA A 148 -14.06 -4.15 -2.34
CA ALA A 148 -14.89 -4.18 -1.13
C ALA A 148 -14.04 -4.32 0.15
N ASP A 149 -13.11 -5.29 0.18
CA ASP A 149 -12.23 -5.50 1.33
C ASP A 149 -11.25 -4.34 1.52
N ARG A 150 -10.78 -3.75 0.41
CA ARG A 150 -9.97 -2.52 0.45
C ARG A 150 -10.74 -1.39 1.14
N ASN A 151 -11.99 -1.13 0.74
CA ASN A 151 -12.80 -0.07 1.32
C ASN A 151 -13.09 -0.31 2.80
N ARG A 152 -13.32 -1.58 3.20
CA ARG A 152 -13.49 -1.96 4.62
C ARG A 152 -12.22 -1.71 5.42
N LEU A 153 -11.06 -2.10 4.93
CA LEU A 153 -9.79 -1.83 5.61
C LEU A 153 -9.50 -0.33 5.71
N LEU A 154 -9.75 0.43 4.64
CA LEU A 154 -9.64 1.90 4.66
C LEU A 154 -10.56 2.53 5.71
N ALA A 155 -11.77 1.99 5.91
CA ALA A 155 -12.66 2.41 6.99
C ALA A 155 -12.09 2.09 8.40
N VAL A 156 -11.41 0.95 8.58
CA VAL A 156 -10.66 0.65 9.82
C VAL A 156 -9.58 1.70 10.06
N ILE A 157 -8.74 1.97 9.05
CA ILE A 157 -7.66 2.96 9.13
C ILE A 157 -8.23 4.35 9.46
N ARG A 158 -9.31 4.79 8.80
CA ARG A 158 -9.98 6.06 9.11
C ARG A 158 -10.48 6.10 10.56
N SER A 159 -11.04 5.01 11.06
CA SER A 159 -11.49 4.92 12.46
C SER A 159 -10.31 5.03 13.43
N LEU A 160 -9.17 4.39 13.12
CA LEU A 160 -7.95 4.51 13.91
C LEU A 160 -7.37 5.94 13.87
N ILE A 161 -7.39 6.63 12.73
CA ILE A 161 -7.00 8.05 12.64
C ILE A 161 -7.86 8.89 13.59
N LYS A 162 -9.18 8.71 13.55
CA LYS A 162 -10.12 9.47 14.40
C LYS A 162 -9.90 9.24 15.89
N HIS A 163 -9.64 8.00 16.30
CA HIS A 163 -9.62 7.63 17.72
C HIS A 163 -8.22 7.58 18.34
N GLN A 164 -7.17 7.43 17.52
CA GLN A 164 -5.79 7.35 17.99
C GLN A 164 -4.97 8.61 17.67
N MET A 165 -5.13 9.16 16.46
CA MET A 165 -4.28 10.26 15.98
C MET A 165 -4.86 11.63 16.33
N ALA A 166 -6.14 11.86 16.05
CA ALA A 166 -6.79 13.16 16.34
C ALA A 166 -6.72 13.61 17.80
N PRO A 167 -6.91 12.74 18.82
CA PRO A 167 -6.77 13.14 20.22
C PRO A 167 -5.31 13.15 20.70
N CYS A 168 -4.33 12.77 19.89
CA CYS A 168 -2.93 12.72 20.30
C CYS A 168 -2.32 14.13 20.30
N PRO A 169 -1.60 14.54 21.37
CA PRO A 169 -0.95 15.85 21.42
C PRO A 169 0.25 15.98 20.46
N ASP A 170 0.87 14.85 20.07
CA ASP A 170 1.94 14.81 19.05
C ASP A 170 1.62 13.72 18.02
N PRO A 171 0.79 14.03 17.00
CA PRO A 171 0.40 13.07 15.97
C PRO A 171 1.58 12.52 15.18
N ARG A 172 2.67 13.29 15.03
CA ARG A 172 3.86 12.88 14.27
C ARG A 172 4.59 11.73 14.98
N LYS A 173 4.62 11.72 16.31
CA LYS A 173 5.26 10.66 17.11
C LYS A 173 4.67 9.27 16.86
N LEU A 174 3.39 9.18 16.51
CA LEU A 174 2.74 7.89 16.26
C LEU A 174 3.41 7.13 15.11
N PHE A 175 3.65 7.79 13.98
CA PHE A 175 4.30 7.17 12.82
C PHE A 175 5.81 6.99 13.00
N ARG A 176 6.48 7.91 13.72
CA ARG A 176 7.92 7.76 14.03
C ARG A 176 8.22 6.55 14.91
N THR A 177 7.38 6.31 15.92
CA THR A 177 7.57 5.13 16.79
C THR A 177 7.18 3.84 16.09
N GLY A 178 6.17 3.88 15.21
CA GLY A 178 5.73 2.72 14.44
C GLY A 178 5.07 1.61 15.26
N LYS A 179 4.82 1.86 16.56
CA LYS A 179 4.34 0.83 17.50
C LYS A 179 2.83 0.79 17.63
N CYS A 180 2.14 1.85 17.20
CA CYS A 180 0.71 1.93 17.37
C CYS A 180 -0.06 1.18 16.28
N ALA A 181 -1.29 0.76 16.58
CA ALA A 181 -2.20 0.05 15.67
C ALA A 181 -2.36 0.77 14.34
N LEU A 182 -2.54 2.10 14.34
CA LEU A 182 -2.60 2.90 13.12
C LEU A 182 -1.33 2.77 12.29
N ALA A 183 -0.17 2.99 12.90
CA ALA A 183 1.11 2.99 12.19
C ALA A 183 1.45 1.59 11.63
N MET A 184 1.22 0.53 12.42
CA MET A 184 1.44 -0.84 11.98
C MET A 184 0.50 -1.25 10.85
N LEU A 185 -0.79 -0.94 10.96
CA LEU A 185 -1.78 -1.29 9.94
C LEU A 185 -1.54 -0.51 8.63
N TYR A 186 -1.18 0.78 8.75
CA TYR A 186 -0.80 1.60 7.61
C TYR A 186 0.45 1.05 6.90
N ALA A 187 1.49 0.67 7.65
CA ALA A 187 2.71 0.10 7.07
C ALA A 187 2.41 -1.18 6.27
N VAL A 188 1.67 -2.11 6.85
CA VAL A 188 1.25 -3.35 6.16
C VAL A 188 0.42 -3.05 4.91
N PHE A 189 -0.52 -2.10 5.00
CA PHE A 189 -1.33 -1.69 3.85
C PHE A 189 -0.48 -1.09 2.73
N ARG A 190 0.35 -0.09 3.06
CA ARG A 190 1.25 0.62 2.13
C ARG A 190 2.16 -0.36 1.41
N ASP A 191 2.83 -1.23 2.16
CA ASP A 191 3.78 -2.20 1.61
C ASP A 191 3.07 -3.31 0.81
N GLY A 192 1.81 -3.60 1.19
CA GLY A 192 0.86 -4.46 0.50
C GLY A 192 0.33 -3.93 -0.84
N HIS A 193 0.35 -2.61 -1.03
CA HIS A 193 -0.45 -1.95 -2.05
C HIS A 193 0.24 -1.95 -3.43
N THR A 194 -0.29 -2.73 -4.37
CA THR A 194 0.28 -2.84 -5.73
C THR A 194 0.41 -1.49 -6.46
N PRO A 195 -0.61 -0.59 -6.47
CA PRO A 195 -0.47 0.73 -7.08
C PRO A 195 0.64 1.57 -6.46
N ALA A 196 0.91 1.42 -5.16
CA ALA A 196 2.03 2.11 -4.51
C ALA A 196 3.37 1.65 -5.07
N ARG A 197 3.58 0.33 -5.18
CA ARG A 197 4.79 -0.20 -5.79
C ARG A 197 4.95 0.25 -7.24
N GLN A 198 3.88 0.25 -8.02
CA GLN A 198 3.91 0.70 -9.42
C GLN A 198 4.32 2.17 -9.55
N PHE A 199 3.77 3.03 -8.70
CA PHE A 199 4.17 4.44 -8.65
C PHE A 199 5.66 4.60 -8.31
N LEU A 200 6.16 3.90 -7.28
CA LEU A 200 7.58 3.97 -6.91
C LEU A 200 8.49 3.49 -8.06
N MET A 201 8.12 2.40 -8.74
CA MET A 201 8.85 1.93 -9.92
C MET A 201 8.90 3.00 -11.01
N ALA A 202 7.75 3.58 -11.37
CA ALA A 202 7.66 4.58 -12.42
C ALA A 202 8.44 5.87 -12.07
N ALA A 203 8.29 6.35 -10.83
CA ALA A 203 8.86 7.63 -10.40
C ALA A 203 10.34 7.55 -10.01
N LEU A 204 10.84 6.40 -9.55
CA LEU A 204 12.16 6.31 -8.90
C LEU A 204 13.16 5.37 -9.60
N HIS A 205 12.74 4.43 -10.44
CA HIS A 205 13.66 3.46 -11.03
C HIS A 205 14.79 4.12 -11.82
N GLU A 206 14.45 4.99 -12.79
CA GLU A 206 15.44 5.69 -13.62
C GLU A 206 16.41 6.56 -12.80
N PRO A 207 15.98 7.49 -11.93
CA PRO A 207 16.90 8.34 -11.19
C PRO A 207 17.73 7.56 -10.16
N VAL A 208 17.20 6.46 -9.61
CA VAL A 208 17.99 5.54 -8.77
C VAL A 208 19.09 4.89 -9.61
N MET A 209 18.78 4.33 -10.76
CA MET A 209 19.79 3.70 -11.63
C MET A 209 20.88 4.69 -12.04
N ALA A 210 20.53 5.94 -12.34
CA ALA A 210 21.51 7.00 -12.60
C ALA A 210 22.42 7.26 -11.40
N ALA A 211 21.88 7.26 -10.17
CA ALA A 211 22.67 7.42 -8.96
C ALA A 211 23.61 6.22 -8.69
N LEU A 212 23.20 5.00 -9.05
CA LEU A 212 24.04 3.81 -8.93
C LEU A 212 25.22 3.81 -9.91
N GLN A 213 25.08 4.49 -11.06
CA GLN A 213 26.16 4.64 -12.05
C GLN A 213 27.17 5.74 -11.67
N GLU A 214 26.76 6.72 -10.86
CA GLU A 214 27.57 7.86 -10.41
C GLU A 214 28.06 7.67 -8.96
N ASP A 215 28.59 6.49 -8.61
CA ASP A 215 28.90 6.09 -7.23
C ASP A 215 30.39 6.19 -6.82
N GLU A 216 31.19 6.94 -7.59
CA GLU A 216 32.63 7.09 -7.31
C GLU A 216 32.95 7.98 -6.09
N PHE A 217 32.10 8.96 -5.80
CA PHE A 217 32.37 10.00 -4.81
C PHE A 217 31.21 10.22 -3.84
N PHE A 218 31.53 10.45 -2.57
CA PHE A 218 30.56 10.87 -1.57
C PHE A 218 30.10 12.31 -1.83
N LEU A 219 28.78 12.53 -1.75
CA LEU A 219 28.15 13.81 -1.96
C LEU A 219 27.60 14.40 -0.65
N ASP A 220 28.48 14.79 0.27
CA ASP A 220 28.04 15.35 1.56
C ASP A 220 27.37 16.73 1.39
N ILE A 221 26.16 16.87 1.96
CA ILE A 221 25.43 18.14 2.02
C ILE A 221 26.12 19.10 2.98
N ASP A 222 26.62 18.57 4.10
CA ASP A 222 27.33 19.33 5.11
C ASP A 222 28.82 19.48 4.72
N PRO A 223 29.31 20.71 4.48
CA PRO A 223 30.70 20.93 4.09
C PRO A 223 31.71 20.49 5.17
N ASP A 224 31.34 20.55 6.45
CA ASP A 224 32.24 20.17 7.54
C ASP A 224 32.45 18.64 7.56
N LYS A 225 31.35 17.88 7.43
CA LYS A 225 31.39 16.41 7.33
C LYS A 225 32.10 15.93 6.06
N ALA A 226 31.98 16.66 4.95
CA ALA A 226 32.71 16.35 3.73
C ALA A 226 34.22 16.28 3.97
N MET A 227 34.74 17.18 4.81
CA MET A 227 36.16 17.25 5.12
C MET A 227 36.63 16.10 6.03
N GLU A 228 35.78 15.63 6.94
CA GLU A 228 36.05 14.48 7.82
C GLU A 228 36.39 13.19 7.06
N ARG A 229 35.95 13.06 5.80
CA ARG A 229 36.26 11.90 4.96
C ARG A 229 37.71 11.81 4.49
N PHE A 230 38.45 12.91 4.53
CA PHE A 230 39.84 12.95 4.10
C PHE A 230 40.78 12.87 5.30
N SER A 231 41.77 11.97 5.23
CA SER A 231 42.87 11.94 6.19
C SER A 231 43.66 13.25 6.13
N ALA A 232 44.41 13.59 7.19
CA ALA A 232 45.26 14.79 7.20
C ALA A 232 46.23 14.81 6.00
N THR A 233 46.77 13.65 5.64
CA THR A 233 47.67 13.48 4.49
C THR A 233 46.96 13.70 3.17
N ASP A 234 45.74 13.18 3.00
CA ASP A 234 44.95 13.37 1.78
C ASP A 234 44.46 14.81 1.65
N ARG A 235 44.12 15.47 2.76
CA ARG A 235 43.76 16.89 2.77
C ARG A 235 44.93 17.73 2.27
N LEU A 236 46.13 17.48 2.77
CA LEU A 236 47.34 18.18 2.33
C LEU A 236 47.62 17.95 0.84
N LYS A 237 47.50 16.71 0.35
CA LYS A 237 47.70 16.37 -1.06
C LYS A 237 46.66 17.00 -1.99
N LYS A 238 45.39 16.91 -1.61
CA LYS A 238 44.24 17.29 -2.47
C LYS A 238 43.96 18.79 -2.41
N PHE A 239 44.09 19.40 -1.24
CA PHE A 239 43.74 20.81 -1.01
C PHE A 239 44.96 21.69 -0.75
N GLY A 240 46.11 21.16 -0.34
CA GLY A 240 47.31 21.95 -0.04
C GLY A 240 47.46 22.27 1.44
N GLN A 241 48.37 23.17 1.78
CA GLN A 241 48.66 23.60 3.16
C GLN A 241 47.42 24.24 3.81
N PRO A 242 46.97 23.80 5.00
CA PRO A 242 45.89 24.45 5.72
C PRO A 242 46.14 25.96 5.89
N ASN A 243 45.08 26.77 5.85
CA ASN A 243 45.13 28.23 5.95
C ASN A 243 45.85 28.97 4.79
N SER A 244 46.25 28.28 3.73
CA SER A 244 46.74 28.92 2.50
C SER A 244 45.58 29.40 1.61
N ALA A 245 45.85 30.40 0.75
CA ALA A 245 44.89 30.85 -0.26
C ALA A 245 44.54 29.72 -1.26
N GLU A 246 45.52 28.86 -1.60
CA GLU A 246 45.32 27.70 -2.46
C GLU A 246 44.35 26.69 -1.84
N TYR A 247 44.49 26.41 -0.55
CA TYR A 247 43.60 25.52 0.19
C TYR A 247 42.15 26.02 0.17
N SER A 248 41.93 27.30 0.49
CA SER A 248 40.61 27.91 0.43
C SER A 248 40.00 27.85 -0.98
N ALA A 249 40.79 28.10 -2.02
CA ALA A 249 40.32 28.05 -3.40
C ALA A 249 39.94 26.62 -3.85
N LYS A 250 40.76 25.61 -3.52
CA LYS A 250 40.47 24.21 -3.85
C LYS A 250 39.27 23.67 -3.05
N LEU A 251 39.14 24.05 -1.78
CA LEU A 251 37.98 23.71 -0.95
C LEU A 251 36.69 24.29 -1.55
N ALA A 252 36.70 25.58 -1.92
CA ALA A 252 35.57 26.23 -2.58
C ALA A 252 35.21 25.55 -3.92
N ARG A 253 36.21 25.16 -4.72
CA ARG A 253 36.00 24.40 -5.96
C ARG A 253 35.36 23.03 -5.70
N TYR A 254 35.84 22.30 -4.69
CA TYR A 254 35.27 21.01 -4.30
C TYR A 254 33.83 21.14 -3.78
N ARG A 255 33.55 22.15 -2.95
CA ARG A 255 32.19 22.46 -2.51
C ARG A 255 31.27 22.77 -3.69
N LYS A 256 31.71 23.64 -4.61
CA LYS A 256 30.94 23.99 -5.82
C LYS A 256 30.63 22.77 -6.67
N TRP A 257 31.60 21.88 -6.86
CA TRP A 257 31.40 20.61 -7.57
C TRP A 257 30.39 19.73 -6.84
N THR A 258 30.55 19.51 -5.53
CA THR A 258 29.65 18.68 -4.71
C THR A 258 28.21 19.19 -4.77
N VAL A 259 28.02 20.50 -4.61
CA VAL A 259 26.71 21.15 -4.69
C VAL A 259 26.10 21.02 -6.07
N GLN A 260 26.90 21.12 -7.14
CA GLN A 260 26.39 20.91 -8.50
C GLN A 260 25.97 19.46 -8.73
N SER A 261 26.75 18.49 -8.26
CA SER A 261 26.42 17.05 -8.37
C SER A 261 25.15 16.71 -7.60
N LEU A 262 25.02 17.18 -6.35
CA LEU A 262 23.80 17.03 -5.55
C LEU A 262 22.58 17.67 -6.22
N TYR A 263 22.73 18.88 -6.74
CA TYR A 263 21.67 19.55 -7.47
C TYR A 263 21.22 18.76 -8.70
N ASN A 264 22.18 18.32 -9.53
CA ASN A 264 21.88 17.55 -10.73
C ASN A 264 21.16 16.23 -10.38
N LEU A 265 21.67 15.50 -9.39
CA LEU A 265 21.11 14.23 -8.97
C LEU A 265 19.69 14.40 -8.39
N ALA A 266 19.52 15.28 -7.40
CA ALA A 266 18.20 15.52 -6.81
C ALA A 266 17.19 16.09 -7.82
N SER A 267 17.65 16.90 -8.79
CA SER A 267 16.77 17.41 -9.86
C SER A 267 16.23 16.29 -10.76
N LYS A 268 17.01 15.23 -11.05
CA LYS A 268 16.51 14.04 -11.77
C LYS A 268 15.36 13.37 -11.02
N PHE A 269 15.49 13.21 -9.70
CA PHE A 269 14.41 12.68 -8.85
C PHE A 269 13.17 13.57 -8.85
N ILE A 270 13.34 14.88 -8.64
CA ILE A 270 12.21 15.83 -8.61
C ILE A 270 11.48 15.82 -9.96
N HIS A 271 12.21 15.81 -11.06
CA HIS A 271 11.65 15.81 -12.41
C HIS A 271 10.79 14.58 -12.68
N THR A 272 11.37 13.38 -12.51
CA THR A 272 10.68 12.11 -12.73
C THR A 272 9.50 11.90 -11.77
N MET A 273 9.61 12.34 -10.51
CA MET A 273 8.50 12.36 -9.56
C MET A 273 7.35 13.26 -10.05
N ARG A 274 7.65 14.47 -10.57
CA ARG A 274 6.63 15.39 -11.11
C ARG A 274 5.92 14.77 -12.33
N GLU A 275 6.66 14.16 -13.25
CA GLU A 275 6.10 13.54 -14.46
C GLU A 275 5.10 12.43 -14.13
N HIS A 276 5.40 11.61 -13.12
CA HIS A 276 4.58 10.47 -12.75
C HIS A 276 3.57 10.78 -11.63
N TRP A 277 3.53 12.01 -11.11
CA TRP A 277 2.72 12.36 -9.93
C TRP A 277 1.21 12.16 -10.14
N SER A 278 0.72 12.28 -11.37
CA SER A 278 -0.69 11.99 -11.71
C SER A 278 -1.11 10.55 -11.41
N SER A 279 -0.15 9.63 -11.32
CA SER A 279 -0.35 8.22 -10.96
C SER A 279 -0.16 7.95 -9.46
N PHE A 280 -0.06 8.99 -8.62
CA PHE A 280 0.11 8.83 -7.19
C PHE A 280 -1.01 7.94 -6.61
N PRO A 281 -0.71 6.99 -5.71
CA PRO A 281 -1.69 5.97 -5.32
C PRO A 281 -2.89 6.58 -4.58
N ALA A 282 -4.06 6.54 -5.23
CA ALA A 282 -5.29 7.16 -4.71
C ALA A 282 -5.65 6.70 -3.29
N SER A 283 -5.40 5.43 -2.93
CA SER A 283 -5.68 4.95 -1.57
C SER A 283 -4.74 5.53 -0.51
N ILE A 284 -3.46 5.80 -0.85
CA ILE A 284 -2.53 6.48 0.06
C ILE A 284 -2.90 7.96 0.17
N ALA A 285 -3.20 8.62 -0.95
CA ALA A 285 -3.67 10.02 -0.95
C ALA A 285 -4.94 10.19 -0.11
N TRP A 286 -5.91 9.29 -0.28
CA TRP A 286 -7.12 9.29 0.53
C TRP A 286 -6.84 9.20 2.03
N ILE A 287 -5.90 8.35 2.46
CA ILE A 287 -5.50 8.24 3.88
C ILE A 287 -4.91 9.58 4.37
N VAL A 288 -4.02 10.20 3.60
CA VAL A 288 -3.45 11.52 3.93
C VAL A 288 -4.57 12.57 4.07
N GLN A 289 -5.55 12.56 3.17
CA GLN A 289 -6.70 13.45 3.24
C GLN A 289 -7.60 13.18 4.45
N GLN A 290 -7.77 11.91 4.85
CA GLN A 290 -8.50 11.57 6.06
C GLN A 290 -7.79 12.10 7.31
N ILE A 291 -6.46 12.05 7.34
CA ILE A 291 -5.66 12.62 8.41
C ILE A 291 -5.86 14.13 8.45
N VAL A 292 -5.71 14.82 7.32
CA VAL A 292 -5.93 16.27 7.23
C VAL A 292 -7.33 16.67 7.70
N HIS A 293 -8.35 16.00 7.17
CA HIS A 293 -9.74 16.25 7.51
C HIS A 293 -10.03 16.06 9.00
N LEU A 294 -9.61 14.93 9.57
CA LEU A 294 -9.92 14.60 10.97
C LEU A 294 -9.10 15.42 11.96
N LEU A 295 -7.85 15.77 11.63
CA LEU A 295 -7.05 16.68 12.45
C LEU A 295 -7.66 18.08 12.47
N ASN A 296 -8.07 18.62 11.33
CA ASN A 296 -8.74 19.92 11.28
C ASN A 296 -10.07 19.94 12.04
N GLN A 297 -10.77 18.80 12.13
CA GLN A 297 -12.05 18.71 12.84
C GLN A 297 -11.91 18.49 14.35
N HIS A 298 -10.86 17.79 14.80
CA HIS A 298 -10.82 17.21 16.14
C HIS A 298 -9.53 17.51 16.91
N SER A 299 -8.58 18.24 16.33
CA SER A 299 -7.30 18.59 16.96
C SER A 299 -7.02 20.09 16.86
N THR A 300 -6.04 20.57 17.63
CA THR A 300 -5.55 21.96 17.60
C THR A 300 -4.26 22.10 16.78
N VAL A 301 -4.04 21.20 15.82
CA VAL A 301 -2.84 21.17 14.97
C VAL A 301 -2.85 22.38 14.03
N ASN A 302 -1.74 23.10 13.96
CA ASN A 302 -1.59 24.24 13.07
C ASN A 302 -1.18 23.82 11.64
N GLU A 303 -1.26 24.73 10.68
CA GLU A 303 -0.96 24.43 9.27
C GLU A 303 0.49 23.94 9.06
N HIS A 304 1.45 24.48 9.83
CA HIS A 304 2.85 24.06 9.76
C HIS A 304 3.02 22.60 10.19
N GLU A 305 2.43 22.22 11.33
CA GLU A 305 2.50 20.86 11.83
C GLU A 305 1.73 19.90 10.93
N LEU A 306 0.59 20.33 10.38
CA LEU A 306 -0.17 19.56 9.40
C LEU A 306 0.67 19.29 8.13
N HIS A 307 1.34 20.32 7.60
CA HIS A 307 2.27 20.18 6.46
C HIS A 307 3.40 19.20 6.77
N ALA A 308 3.96 19.25 7.98
CA ALA A 308 5.01 18.35 8.41
C ALA A 308 4.51 16.90 8.57
N ILE A 309 3.27 16.68 9.05
CA ILE A 309 2.64 15.36 9.10
C ILE A 309 2.48 14.79 7.68
N CYS A 310 1.97 15.58 6.73
CA CYS A 310 1.83 15.16 5.33
C CYS A 310 3.19 14.83 4.69
N THR A 311 4.20 15.64 4.98
CA THR A 311 5.58 15.41 4.54
C THR A 311 6.13 14.10 5.11
N ASP A 312 5.90 13.83 6.41
CA ASP A 312 6.33 12.58 7.03
C ASP A 312 5.65 11.36 6.38
N LEU A 313 4.34 11.42 6.13
CA LEU A 313 3.61 10.31 5.52
C LEU A 313 4.06 10.01 4.08
N VAL A 314 4.19 11.05 3.25
CA VAL A 314 4.46 10.89 1.81
C VAL A 314 5.95 10.70 1.53
N LEU A 315 6.82 11.50 2.15
CA LEU A 315 8.26 11.40 1.96
C LEU A 315 8.89 10.42 2.94
N THR A 316 8.86 10.73 4.23
CA THR A 316 9.60 9.99 5.26
C THR A 316 9.18 8.52 5.37
N HIS A 317 7.88 8.23 5.22
CA HIS A 317 7.33 6.88 5.38
C HIS A 317 6.99 6.17 4.08
N TYR A 318 7.15 6.79 2.91
CA TYR A 318 6.79 6.13 1.66
C TYR A 318 7.85 6.29 0.57
N ILE A 319 8.14 7.50 0.12
CA ILE A 319 9.05 7.72 -1.01
C ILE A 319 10.53 7.59 -0.61
N CYS A 320 10.96 8.27 0.46
CA CYS A 320 12.37 8.30 0.87
C CYS A 320 12.93 6.91 1.26
N PRO A 321 12.21 6.03 1.97
CA PRO A 321 12.69 4.68 2.25
C PRO A 321 13.04 3.91 0.97
N ALA A 322 12.23 4.07 -0.09
CA ALA A 322 12.46 3.46 -1.39
C ALA A 322 13.65 4.06 -2.13
N ILE A 323 13.91 5.37 -1.99
CA ILE A 323 15.11 6.03 -2.51
C ILE A 323 16.37 5.50 -1.81
N VAL A 324 16.35 5.41 -0.48
CA VAL A 324 17.54 5.03 0.30
C VAL A 324 17.86 3.54 0.19
N ASN A 325 16.83 2.69 0.08
CA ASN A 325 17.00 1.24 0.02
C ASN A 325 16.26 0.61 -1.18
N PRO A 326 16.65 0.97 -2.41
CA PRO A 326 15.88 0.62 -3.60
C PRO A 326 15.81 -0.89 -3.86
N ASP A 327 16.86 -1.63 -3.52
CA ASP A 327 16.93 -3.09 -3.52
C ASP A 327 15.86 -3.72 -2.61
N THR A 328 15.75 -3.25 -1.37
CA THR A 328 14.78 -3.79 -0.40
C THR A 328 13.32 -3.51 -0.77
N HIS A 329 13.08 -2.42 -1.51
CA HIS A 329 11.77 -2.05 -2.02
C HIS A 329 11.47 -2.68 -3.40
N GLY A 330 12.40 -3.47 -3.94
CA GLY A 330 12.27 -4.15 -5.22
C GLY A 330 12.17 -3.17 -6.40
N LEU A 331 12.89 -2.04 -6.30
CA LEU A 331 13.10 -1.08 -7.38
C LEU A 331 14.23 -1.50 -8.31
N VAL A 332 15.28 -2.12 -7.77
CA VAL A 332 16.46 -2.56 -8.54
C VAL A 332 16.85 -3.96 -8.10
N ASP A 333 17.39 -4.74 -9.03
CA ASP A 333 17.93 -6.08 -8.76
C ASP A 333 19.45 -6.09 -8.60
N VAL A 334 20.09 -4.91 -8.73
CA VAL A 334 21.54 -4.74 -8.64
C VAL A 334 21.94 -4.39 -7.21
N PRO A 335 23.05 -4.95 -6.66
CA PRO A 335 23.57 -4.54 -5.37
C PRO A 335 23.86 -3.04 -5.33
N VAL A 336 23.42 -2.38 -4.26
CA VAL A 336 23.64 -0.95 -4.05
C VAL A 336 24.92 -0.76 -3.25
N SER A 337 25.91 -0.08 -3.83
CA SER A 337 27.18 0.20 -3.17
C SER A 337 27.01 1.12 -1.95
N TYR A 338 27.99 1.11 -1.05
CA TYR A 338 27.98 1.97 0.13
C TYR A 338 27.95 3.47 -0.24
N VAL A 339 28.69 3.87 -1.27
CA VAL A 339 28.73 5.25 -1.74
C VAL A 339 27.39 5.64 -2.38
N ALA A 340 26.83 4.78 -3.23
CA ALA A 340 25.53 5.01 -3.85
C ALA A 340 24.42 5.17 -2.80
N ARG A 341 24.36 4.26 -1.81
CA ARG A 341 23.39 4.33 -0.70
C ARG A 341 23.57 5.61 0.13
N PHE A 342 24.81 6.03 0.36
CA PHE A 342 25.07 7.32 1.00
C PHE A 342 24.51 8.47 0.15
N ASN A 343 24.84 8.53 -1.13
CA ASN A 343 24.37 9.61 -2.02
C ASN A 343 22.83 9.64 -2.13
N LEU A 344 22.17 8.48 -2.18
CA LEU A 344 20.70 8.37 -2.16
C LEU A 344 20.09 8.90 -0.86
N MET A 345 20.75 8.69 0.28
CA MET A 345 20.35 9.28 1.56
C MET A 345 20.46 10.81 1.55
N GLN A 346 21.45 11.36 0.86
CA GLN A 346 21.59 12.81 0.67
C GLN A 346 20.44 13.35 -0.20
N VAL A 347 20.07 12.64 -1.28
CA VAL A 347 18.89 12.99 -2.09
C VAL A 347 17.63 13.01 -1.24
N ALA A 348 17.39 11.97 -0.43
CA ALA A 348 16.21 11.90 0.44
C ALA A 348 16.16 13.09 1.43
N GLN A 349 17.29 13.46 2.04
CA GLN A 349 17.38 14.64 2.91
C GLN A 349 17.08 15.94 2.17
N ILE A 350 17.58 16.10 0.94
CA ILE A 350 17.30 17.28 0.11
C ILE A 350 15.79 17.39 -0.15
N LEU A 351 15.14 16.30 -0.59
CA LEU A 351 13.70 16.29 -0.87
C LEU A 351 12.87 16.66 0.36
N GLN A 352 13.20 16.08 1.53
CA GLN A 352 12.53 16.38 2.79
C GLN A 352 12.71 17.85 3.18
N MET A 353 13.94 18.37 3.13
CA MET A 353 14.21 19.77 3.47
C MET A 353 13.55 20.75 2.49
N LEU A 354 13.55 20.45 1.18
CA LEU A 354 12.83 21.27 0.18
C LEU A 354 11.33 21.31 0.50
N CYS A 355 10.75 20.21 0.96
CA CYS A 355 9.35 20.20 1.38
C CYS A 355 9.11 21.00 2.67
N LEU A 356 9.94 20.81 3.70
CA LEU A 356 9.81 21.50 4.99
C LEU A 356 10.14 23.00 4.89
N SER A 357 10.91 23.41 3.88
CA SER A 357 11.34 24.80 3.68
C SER A 357 10.20 25.81 3.49
N ARG A 358 8.95 25.35 3.28
CA ARG A 358 7.74 26.19 3.32
C ARG A 358 7.59 26.93 4.66
N TYR A 359 8.00 26.31 5.77
CA TYR A 359 7.85 26.84 7.13
C TYR A 359 9.13 26.76 7.98
N GLN A 360 10.13 26.01 7.54
CA GLN A 360 11.40 25.83 8.24
C GLN A 360 12.53 26.55 7.52
N GLU A 361 13.31 27.37 8.23
CA GLU A 361 14.49 28.01 7.65
C GLU A 361 15.62 27.01 7.38
N VAL A 362 16.29 27.20 6.24
CA VAL A 362 17.48 26.43 5.86
C VAL A 362 18.72 27.00 6.56
N GLU A 363 19.49 26.12 7.18
CA GLU A 363 20.74 26.47 7.86
C GLU A 363 21.70 27.25 6.92
N PRO A 364 22.37 28.32 7.40
CA PRO A 364 23.23 29.16 6.57
C PRO A 364 24.32 28.38 5.82
N LYS A 365 24.92 27.36 6.46
CA LYS A 365 26.05 26.58 5.92
C LYS A 365 25.71 25.71 4.71
N VAL A 366 24.43 25.40 4.49
CA VAL A 366 23.95 24.57 3.36
C VAL A 366 23.06 25.36 2.40
N ARG A 367 22.88 26.67 2.65
CA ARG A 367 22.02 27.54 1.86
C ARG A 367 22.43 27.61 0.39
N ASP A 368 23.72 27.50 0.10
CA ASP A 368 24.30 27.47 -1.25
C ASP A 368 23.78 26.32 -2.12
N LEU A 369 23.43 25.19 -1.50
CA LEU A 369 22.78 24.07 -2.17
C LEU A 369 21.29 24.35 -2.39
N TYR A 370 20.55 24.64 -1.33
CA TYR A 370 19.09 24.76 -1.40
C TYR A 370 18.63 25.97 -2.22
N SER A 371 19.44 27.04 -2.29
CA SER A 371 19.13 28.21 -3.13
C SER A 371 19.13 27.93 -4.63
N LYS A 372 19.64 26.77 -5.08
CA LYS A 372 19.61 26.36 -6.49
C LYS A 372 18.26 25.80 -6.92
N PHE A 373 17.45 25.35 -5.98
CA PHE A 373 16.14 24.76 -6.28
C PHE A 373 15.05 25.83 -6.25
N GLU A 374 14.04 25.64 -7.11
CA GLU A 374 12.79 26.39 -7.00
C GLU A 374 12.12 26.08 -5.65
N ARG A 375 11.69 27.10 -4.91
CA ARG A 375 11.12 26.93 -3.55
C ARG A 375 9.90 26.01 -3.49
N THR A 376 9.12 25.95 -4.57
CA THR A 376 7.85 25.23 -4.66
C THR A 376 8.00 23.79 -5.15
N CYS A 377 9.22 23.35 -5.45
CA CYS A 377 9.41 22.22 -6.34
C CYS A 377 8.97 20.86 -5.82
N VAL A 378 8.90 20.72 -4.49
CA VAL A 378 8.51 19.48 -3.82
C VAL A 378 7.24 19.67 -3.00
N TRP A 379 7.09 20.78 -2.26
CA TRP A 379 5.95 20.92 -1.34
C TRP A 379 4.59 21.04 -2.06
N THR A 380 4.55 21.53 -3.30
CA THR A 380 3.33 21.57 -4.12
C THR A 380 2.82 20.17 -4.47
N LEU A 381 3.72 19.20 -4.61
CA LEU A 381 3.36 17.78 -4.81
C LEU A 381 2.64 17.21 -3.57
N ILE A 382 3.13 17.56 -2.38
CA ILE A 382 2.53 17.14 -1.11
C ILE A 382 1.17 17.82 -0.91
N GLU A 383 1.07 19.11 -1.26
CA GLU A 383 -0.18 19.85 -1.19
C GLU A 383 -1.24 19.26 -2.14
N ALA A 384 -0.88 18.87 -3.36
CA ALA A 384 -1.78 18.19 -4.30
C ALA A 384 -2.36 16.90 -3.68
N VAL A 385 -1.53 16.08 -3.03
CA VAL A 385 -1.99 14.86 -2.33
C VAL A 385 -2.93 15.19 -1.17
N ALA A 386 -2.68 16.26 -0.43
CA ALA A 386 -3.46 16.65 0.74
C ALA A 386 -4.81 17.32 0.39
N THR A 387 -4.94 17.91 -0.80
CA THR A 387 -6.08 18.76 -1.18
C THR A 387 -6.96 18.21 -2.30
N GLU A 388 -6.40 17.52 -3.29
CA GLU A 388 -7.19 16.97 -4.41
C GLU A 388 -8.05 15.80 -3.92
N ALA A 389 -9.33 15.77 -4.29
CA ALA A 389 -10.22 14.67 -3.87
C ALA A 389 -9.86 13.37 -4.60
N PHE A 390 -8.95 12.57 -4.03
CA PHE A 390 -8.66 11.21 -4.47
C PHE A 390 -9.69 10.27 -3.83
N ALA A 391 -10.96 10.38 -4.23
CA ALA A 391 -11.98 9.46 -3.72
C ALA A 391 -11.68 8.03 -4.26
N PRO A 392 -11.60 6.99 -3.41
CA PRO A 392 -11.63 5.63 -3.90
C PRO A 392 -12.94 5.44 -4.65
N ALA A 393 -12.87 4.94 -5.89
CA ALA A 393 -14.04 4.69 -6.71
C ALA A 393 -15.15 4.05 -5.87
N ALA A 394 -16.31 4.71 -5.81
CA ALA A 394 -17.46 4.21 -5.08
C ALA A 394 -17.73 2.78 -5.54
N GLY A 395 -17.73 1.83 -4.60
CA GLY A 395 -18.19 0.48 -4.91
C GLY A 395 -19.61 0.55 -5.48
N PRO A 396 -20.03 -0.43 -6.31
CA PRO A 396 -21.41 -0.48 -6.75
C PRO A 396 -22.32 -0.42 -5.51
N ALA A 397 -23.29 0.51 -5.54
CA ALA A 397 -24.29 0.63 -4.50
C ALA A 397 -24.89 -0.75 -4.23
N ALA A 398 -25.02 -1.13 -2.96
CA ALA A 398 -25.81 -2.29 -2.59
C ALA A 398 -27.16 -2.18 -3.31
N PRO A 399 -27.68 -3.26 -3.93
CA PRO A 399 -28.98 -3.20 -4.57
C PRO A 399 -29.98 -2.69 -3.53
N ALA A 400 -30.68 -1.61 -3.88
CA ALA A 400 -31.67 -0.99 -3.02
C ALA A 400 -32.60 -2.09 -2.48
N ALA A 401 -32.72 -2.16 -1.15
CA ALA A 401 -33.76 -2.96 -0.53
C ALA A 401 -35.10 -2.47 -1.11
N GLY A 402 -35.72 -3.30 -1.94
CA GLY A 402 -37.05 -3.04 -2.48
C GLY A 402 -38.04 -2.81 -1.33
N PRO A 403 -39.12 -2.05 -1.56
CA PRO A 403 -40.08 -1.71 -0.52
C PRO A 403 -40.67 -3.00 0.07
N ALA A 404 -40.71 -3.05 1.41
CA ALA A 404 -41.35 -4.13 2.14
C ALA A 404 -42.79 -4.33 1.63
N PRO A 405 -43.21 -5.55 1.24
CA PRO A 405 -44.60 -5.78 0.91
C PRO A 405 -45.40 -5.75 2.21
N GLY A 406 -46.40 -4.86 2.23
CA GLY A 406 -47.40 -4.78 3.28
C GLY A 406 -48.14 -6.10 3.46
N GLY A 407 -48.64 -6.29 4.69
CA GLY A 407 -49.29 -7.50 5.15
C GLY A 407 -50.42 -7.98 4.24
N GLY A 408 -50.38 -9.27 3.90
CA GLY A 408 -51.43 -10.00 3.21
C GLY A 408 -51.10 -11.49 3.19
N ASP A 409 -51.80 -12.25 4.03
CA ASP A 409 -51.93 -13.71 4.16
C ASP A 409 -50.97 -14.65 3.38
N VAL A 410 -50.07 -15.32 4.11
CA VAL A 410 -49.07 -16.28 3.58
C VAL A 410 -49.47 -17.75 3.82
N SER A 411 -50.76 -18.09 3.93
CA SER A 411 -51.19 -19.47 4.22
C SER A 411 -51.58 -20.34 3.02
N ALA A 412 -51.55 -19.85 1.78
CA ALA A 412 -52.09 -20.62 0.63
C ALA A 412 -51.08 -21.03 -0.48
N CYS A 413 -49.86 -20.48 -0.54
CA CYS A 413 -48.95 -20.72 -1.69
C CYS A 413 -47.75 -21.65 -1.43
N LEU A 414 -47.64 -22.28 -0.26
CA LEU A 414 -46.50 -23.15 0.10
C LEU A 414 -46.80 -24.67 0.05
N ARG A 415 -47.77 -25.08 -0.77
CA ARG A 415 -48.02 -26.50 -1.10
C ARG A 415 -48.15 -26.69 -2.60
N ASN A 416 -47.05 -26.52 -3.34
CA ASN A 416 -46.72 -27.27 -4.55
C ASN A 416 -45.54 -26.60 -5.28
N LYS A 417 -44.33 -27.04 -4.94
CA LYS A 417 -43.15 -27.16 -5.84
C LYS A 417 -41.93 -27.54 -5.00
N ILE A 418 -41.89 -28.79 -4.55
CA ILE A 418 -40.65 -29.45 -4.15
C ILE A 418 -40.18 -30.22 -5.40
N GLY A 419 -39.34 -29.57 -6.19
CA GLY A 419 -38.54 -30.18 -7.25
C GLY A 419 -37.09 -29.89 -6.94
N LYS A 420 -36.35 -30.93 -6.55
CA LYS A 420 -34.95 -30.94 -6.12
C LYS A 420 -34.03 -30.09 -7.01
N GLY A 421 -33.09 -29.37 -6.37
CA GLY A 421 -31.84 -28.94 -6.99
C GLY A 421 -31.56 -27.44 -6.88
N SER A 422 -31.21 -26.96 -5.70
CA SER A 422 -30.55 -25.67 -5.52
C SER A 422 -29.72 -25.73 -4.25
N ALA A 423 -28.44 -26.04 -4.42
CA ALA A 423 -27.47 -25.95 -3.34
C ALA A 423 -27.32 -24.47 -2.96
N CYS A 424 -27.79 -24.12 -1.75
CA CYS A 424 -27.48 -22.85 -1.10
C CYS A 424 -25.96 -22.63 -1.13
N ARG A 425 -25.54 -21.54 -1.79
CA ARG A 425 -24.16 -21.04 -1.75
C ARG A 425 -23.78 -20.75 -0.30
N LYS A 426 -22.73 -21.44 0.17
CA LYS A 426 -22.17 -21.25 1.52
C LYS A 426 -21.07 -20.18 1.46
N PRO A 427 -21.03 -19.21 2.39
CA PRO A 427 -19.83 -18.41 2.60
C PRO A 427 -18.73 -19.34 3.16
N ARG A 428 -17.64 -19.51 2.41
CA ARG A 428 -16.43 -20.22 2.88
C ARG A 428 -15.47 -19.21 3.47
N ALA A 429 -15.41 -19.14 4.80
CA ALA A 429 -14.32 -18.48 5.50
C ALA A 429 -13.06 -19.36 5.40
N VAL A 430 -11.97 -18.79 4.87
CA VAL A 430 -10.65 -19.44 4.85
C VAL A 430 -9.96 -19.05 6.16
N LEU A 431 -9.75 -20.02 7.04
CA LEU A 431 -8.92 -19.87 8.24
C LEU A 431 -7.59 -20.55 8.02
N TYR A 432 -6.52 -19.80 8.28
CA TYR A 432 -5.15 -20.26 8.15
C TYR A 432 -4.71 -20.86 9.49
N ASN A 433 -4.25 -22.10 9.48
CA ASN A 433 -3.62 -22.73 10.64
C ASN A 433 -2.22 -23.19 10.24
N LEU A 434 -1.19 -22.57 10.84
CA LEU A 434 0.19 -23.02 10.73
C LEU A 434 0.33 -24.27 11.60
N LYS A 435 0.17 -25.47 11.01
CA LYS A 435 0.61 -26.69 11.70
C LYS A 435 2.14 -26.69 11.74
N ARG A 436 2.69 -26.65 12.96
CA ARG A 436 4.03 -27.15 13.25
C ARG A 436 4.03 -28.65 12.96
N THR A 437 4.85 -29.08 12.00
CA THR A 437 5.37 -30.45 11.93
C THR A 437 6.84 -30.40 12.27
#